data_AF-A0A7X5BT64-F1
#
_entry.id   AF-A0A7X5BT64-F1
#
_cell.length_a   1.000
_cell.length_b   1.000
_cell.length_c   1.000
_cell.angle_alpha   90.00
_cell.angle_beta   90.00
_cell.angle_gamma   90.00
#
_symmetry.space_group_name_H-M   'P 1'
#
loop_
_entity.id
_entity.type
_entity.pdbx_description
1 polymer ?
#
loop_
_entity_poly.entity_id
_entity_poly.type
_entity_poly.pdbx_seq_one_letter_code
_entity_poly.pdbx_strand_id
1 'polypeptide(L)'
;MKWLSGGLLCVFAACTAAHRPELPADPYAIEADPRFVKTDRLGTRTCFTATGSRWPDLLPRGALALNLGSFLEMDRRSQDSQDSSQCRCSLILLLLNEASMLPLAPDSEVYRFTWIPSFHANRIIRVERRGNVYSLHVKVEGNDEGALATDRRILLTPTQWQALQQRLEQARFWSQVHFSSPLPYAYSDGATWLFEGGRSGRYRALDIHSPNRDGLAGPFYELGAFLLELSGIPMTEYTLY
;
A
#
# COMPACT_ATOMS: atom_id res chain seq x y z
N MET A 1 -25.31 -27.05 74.82
CA MET A 1 -25.64 -28.27 74.04
C MET A 1 -26.86 -27.95 73.18
N LYS A 2 -26.65 -27.59 71.91
CA LYS A 2 -27.58 -27.77 70.77
C LYS A 2 -27.05 -27.00 69.56
N TRP A 3 -26.82 -27.77 68.50
CA TRP A 3 -26.57 -27.39 67.12
C TRP A 3 -27.85 -26.90 66.43
N LEU A 4 -27.67 -26.36 65.20
CA LEU A 4 -28.59 -26.07 64.08
C LEU A 4 -28.61 -24.55 63.79
N SER A 5 -28.38 -24.04 62.58
CA SER A 5 -28.52 -24.63 61.24
C SER A 5 -27.62 -23.88 60.26
N GLY A 6 -26.88 -24.62 59.42
CA GLY A 6 -26.16 -24.06 58.28
C GLY A 6 -27.12 -23.69 57.15
N GLY A 7 -27.11 -22.42 56.76
CA GLY A 7 -27.75 -21.94 55.54
C GLY A 7 -26.83 -22.15 54.34
N LEU A 8 -27.25 -23.03 53.43
CA LEU A 8 -26.63 -23.26 52.14
C LEU A 8 -26.96 -22.06 51.22
N LEU A 9 -25.99 -21.19 50.96
CA LEU A 9 -26.12 -20.15 49.94
C LEU A 9 -25.73 -20.72 48.57
N CYS A 10 -26.72 -21.08 47.75
CA CYS A 10 -26.51 -21.32 46.33
C CYS A 10 -26.29 -19.98 45.61
N VAL A 11 -25.05 -19.70 45.21
CA VAL A 11 -24.74 -18.59 44.30
C VAL A 11 -25.08 -19.04 42.88
N PHE A 12 -26.24 -18.63 42.38
CA PHE A 12 -26.54 -18.68 40.95
C PHE A 12 -25.71 -17.60 40.25
N ALA A 13 -24.67 -18.02 39.53
CA ALA A 13 -23.99 -17.16 38.58
C ALA A 13 -24.91 -16.93 37.38
N ALA A 14 -25.63 -15.81 37.39
CA ALA A 14 -26.31 -15.33 36.20
C ALA A 14 -25.27 -14.80 35.21
N CYS A 15 -25.04 -15.51 34.10
CA CYS A 15 -24.34 -14.96 32.95
C CYS A 15 -25.19 -13.85 32.35
N THR A 16 -24.94 -12.60 32.73
CA THR A 16 -25.40 -11.45 31.98
C THR A 16 -24.62 -11.42 30.66
N ALA A 17 -25.32 -11.72 29.56
CA ALA A 17 -24.83 -11.44 28.23
C ALA A 17 -24.56 -9.93 28.16
N ALA A 18 -23.29 -9.54 28.22
CA ALA A 18 -22.88 -8.17 28.02
C ALA A 18 -23.33 -7.75 26.62
N HIS A 19 -24.36 -6.92 26.56
CA HIS A 19 -24.79 -6.23 25.36
C HIS A 19 -23.58 -5.42 24.88
N ARG A 20 -22.92 -5.88 23.80
CA ARG A 20 -21.95 -5.05 23.09
C ARG A 20 -22.74 -3.86 22.58
N PRO A 21 -22.43 -2.61 22.98
CA PRO A 21 -23.04 -1.47 22.35
C PRO A 21 -22.68 -1.52 20.86
N GLU A 22 -23.70 -1.53 20.00
CA GLU A 22 -23.50 -1.26 18.58
C GLU A 22 -22.79 0.08 18.49
N LEU A 23 -21.55 0.06 18.01
CA LEU A 23 -20.82 1.27 17.68
C LEU A 23 -21.66 2.03 16.65
N PRO A 24 -21.93 3.33 16.85
CA PRO A 24 -22.67 4.12 15.88
C PRO A 24 -21.96 4.00 14.52
N ALA A 25 -22.74 3.77 13.47
CA ALA A 25 -22.24 3.74 12.10
C ALA A 25 -21.39 5.00 11.87
N ASP A 26 -20.14 4.80 11.45
CA ASP A 26 -19.24 5.91 11.14
C ASP A 26 -19.87 6.73 10.01
N PRO A 27 -20.32 7.97 10.27
CA PRO A 27 -20.97 8.80 9.26
C PRO A 27 -20.01 9.21 8.13
N TYR A 28 -18.72 8.86 8.26
CA TYR A 28 -17.68 9.06 7.27
C TYR A 28 -17.14 7.74 6.69
N ALA A 29 -17.84 6.62 6.88
CA ALA A 29 -17.53 5.38 6.17
C ALA A 29 -17.61 5.64 4.66
N ILE A 30 -16.44 5.84 4.05
CA ILE A 30 -16.30 5.90 2.60
C ILE A 30 -16.75 4.54 2.08
N GLU A 31 -17.93 4.49 1.46
CA GLU A 31 -18.39 3.33 0.72
C GLU A 31 -17.27 2.95 -0.25
N ALA A 32 -16.68 1.76 -0.08
CA ALA A 32 -15.70 1.25 -1.04
C ALA A 32 -16.29 1.39 -2.44
N ASP A 33 -15.49 1.87 -3.39
CA ASP A 33 -15.91 1.92 -4.78
C ASP A 33 -16.30 0.49 -5.21
N PRO A 34 -17.60 0.21 -5.38
CA PRO A 34 -18.10 -1.15 -5.55
C PRO A 34 -17.64 -1.78 -6.88
N ARG A 35 -16.96 -0.99 -7.73
CA ARG A 35 -16.36 -1.43 -8.99
C ARG A 35 -15.21 -2.42 -8.78
N PHE A 36 -14.46 -2.33 -7.68
CA PHE A 36 -13.18 -3.04 -7.56
C PHE A 36 -13.16 -4.18 -6.55
N VAL A 37 -14.06 -4.21 -5.56
CA VAL A 37 -14.11 -5.26 -4.53
C VAL A 37 -15.52 -5.82 -4.47
N LYS A 38 -15.69 -7.14 -4.62
CA LYS A 38 -16.93 -7.82 -4.21
C LYS A 38 -16.63 -8.86 -3.15
N THR A 39 -17.50 -8.90 -2.16
CA THR A 39 -17.51 -9.93 -1.13
C THR A 39 -18.44 -11.05 -1.60
N ASP A 40 -17.92 -12.27 -1.71
CA ASP A 40 -18.75 -13.42 -2.03
C ASP A 40 -19.61 -13.85 -0.82
N ARG A 41 -20.47 -14.85 -1.02
CA ARG A 41 -21.36 -15.36 0.04
C ARG A 41 -20.61 -16.00 1.21
N LEU A 42 -19.32 -16.28 1.06
CA LEU A 42 -18.44 -16.84 2.09
C LEU A 42 -17.66 -15.76 2.84
N GLY A 43 -17.85 -14.47 2.50
CA GLY A 43 -17.09 -13.37 3.08
C GLY A 43 -15.73 -13.15 2.41
N THR A 44 -15.41 -13.86 1.33
CA THR A 44 -14.15 -13.71 0.61
C THR A 44 -14.21 -12.46 -0.26
N ARG A 45 -13.25 -11.56 -0.07
CA ARG A 45 -13.16 -10.31 -0.82
C ARG A 45 -12.30 -10.53 -2.05
N THR A 46 -12.88 -10.34 -3.23
CA THR A 46 -12.22 -10.57 -4.52
C THR A 46 -12.13 -9.26 -5.29
N CYS A 47 -10.98 -9.02 -5.93
CA CYS A 47 -10.82 -7.89 -6.83
C CYS A 47 -11.53 -8.13 -8.18
N PHE A 48 -12.14 -7.08 -8.74
CA PHE A 48 -12.82 -7.11 -10.03
C PHE A 48 -12.28 -6.02 -10.96
N THR A 49 -12.31 -6.29 -12.27
CA THR A 49 -12.01 -5.27 -13.28
C THR A 49 -13.15 -4.26 -13.33
N ALA A 50 -12.91 -3.08 -13.93
CA ALA A 50 -13.97 -2.10 -14.19
C ALA A 50 -15.14 -2.69 -15.02
N THR A 51 -14.87 -3.74 -15.81
CA THR A 51 -15.86 -4.48 -16.61
C THR A 51 -16.55 -5.63 -15.86
N GLY A 52 -16.25 -5.84 -14.57
CA GLY A 52 -16.90 -6.84 -13.72
C GLY A 52 -16.40 -8.28 -13.91
N SER A 53 -15.34 -8.49 -14.69
CA SER A 53 -14.73 -9.81 -14.87
C SER A 53 -13.93 -10.23 -13.64
N ARG A 54 -14.00 -11.52 -13.28
CA ARG A 54 -13.23 -12.08 -12.15
C ARG A 54 -11.74 -12.07 -12.49
N TRP A 55 -10.93 -11.63 -11.53
CA TRP A 55 -9.48 -11.58 -11.69
C TRP A 55 -8.86 -12.98 -11.71
N PRO A 56 -7.82 -13.23 -12.53
CA PRO A 56 -7.08 -14.49 -12.48
C PRO A 56 -6.34 -14.62 -11.13
N ASP A 57 -6.40 -15.81 -10.51
CA ASP A 57 -5.83 -16.11 -9.18
C ASP A 57 -4.28 -16.00 -9.08
N LEU A 58 -3.61 -15.70 -10.20
CA LEU A 58 -2.15 -15.76 -10.40
C LEU A 58 -1.47 -14.38 -10.43
N LEU A 59 -2.19 -13.33 -10.06
CA LEU A 59 -1.60 -11.99 -10.07
C LEU A 59 -0.43 -11.92 -9.08
N PRO A 60 0.62 -11.13 -9.38
CA PRO A 60 1.52 -10.72 -8.32
C PRO A 60 0.64 -10.11 -7.25
N ARG A 61 0.62 -10.73 -6.07
CA ARG A 61 0.12 -10.09 -4.86
C ARG A 61 0.93 -8.81 -4.72
N GLY A 62 0.42 -7.72 -5.30
CA GLY A 62 0.99 -6.39 -5.15
C GLY A 62 1.07 -6.08 -3.67
N ALA A 63 2.01 -5.22 -3.31
CA ALA A 63 2.45 -4.85 -1.97
C ALA A 63 1.58 -5.06 -0.73
N LEU A 64 0.27 -4.93 -0.89
CA LEU A 64 -0.72 -4.88 0.16
C LEU A 64 -1.41 -6.26 0.38
N ALA A 65 -1.26 -7.20 -0.56
CA ALA A 65 -1.81 -8.55 -0.45
C ALA A 65 -0.93 -9.52 0.39
N LEU A 66 0.20 -9.05 0.90
CA LEU A 66 0.85 -9.71 2.02
C LEU A 66 0.14 -9.25 3.28
N ASN A 67 -0.59 -10.17 3.92
CA ASN A 67 -1.08 -10.00 5.28
C ASN A 67 0.14 -9.92 6.21
N LEU A 68 0.80 -8.77 6.27
CA LEU A 68 2.03 -8.52 7.02
C LEU A 68 1.72 -8.31 8.52
N GLY A 69 0.82 -9.12 9.08
CA GLY A 69 0.45 -9.09 10.49
C GLY A 69 -0.15 -7.76 10.98
N SER A 70 -0.64 -7.77 12.21
CA SER A 70 -1.32 -6.67 12.89
C SER A 70 -0.44 -5.46 13.25
N PHE A 71 0.74 -5.30 12.63
CA PHE A 71 1.71 -4.25 12.95
C PHE A 71 1.79 -3.13 11.90
N LEU A 72 0.97 -3.20 10.85
CA LEU A 72 0.76 -2.13 9.89
C LEU A 72 -0.69 -1.63 10.03
N GLU A 73 -1.07 -1.12 11.20
CA GLU A 73 -2.30 -0.33 11.31
C GLU A 73 -2.13 0.95 10.50
N MET A 74 -2.53 0.91 9.23
CA MET A 74 -2.86 2.13 8.49
C MET A 74 -4.05 2.77 9.22
N ASP A 75 -3.77 3.89 9.88
CA ASP A 75 -4.69 4.66 10.70
C ASP A 75 -6.06 4.86 10.00
N ARG A 76 -7.15 4.61 10.74
CA ARG A 76 -8.58 4.95 10.47
C ARG A 76 -9.21 4.58 9.12
N ARG A 77 -8.57 3.85 8.20
CA ARG A 77 -9.26 3.36 6.99
C ARG A 77 -10.08 2.11 7.31
N SER A 78 -11.34 2.10 6.91
CA SER A 78 -12.15 0.88 6.92
C SER A 78 -11.44 -0.23 6.11
N GLN A 79 -11.67 -1.48 6.47
CA GLN A 79 -11.18 -2.64 5.69
C GLN A 79 -11.54 -2.49 4.20
N ASP A 80 -12.74 -1.97 3.93
CA ASP A 80 -13.25 -1.64 2.60
C ASP A 80 -12.34 -0.69 1.81
N SER A 81 -11.92 0.41 2.43
CA SER A 81 -11.01 1.37 1.82
C SER A 81 -9.64 0.76 1.57
N GLN A 82 -9.13 -0.04 2.52
CA GLN A 82 -7.86 -0.75 2.35
C GLN A 82 -7.93 -1.69 1.15
N ASP A 83 -8.94 -2.56 1.08
CA ASP A 83 -9.11 -3.54 0.00
C ASP A 83 -9.26 -2.87 -1.36
N SER A 84 -9.98 -1.75 -1.42
CA SER A 84 -10.11 -0.95 -2.64
C SER A 84 -8.76 -0.41 -3.11
N SER A 85 -7.94 0.13 -2.20
CA SER A 85 -6.56 0.54 -2.51
C SER A 85 -5.70 -0.64 -2.97
N GLN A 86 -5.83 -1.81 -2.34
CA GLN A 86 -5.08 -3.01 -2.73
C GLN A 86 -5.43 -3.46 -4.14
N CYS A 87 -6.72 -3.54 -4.45
CA CYS A 87 -7.19 -3.92 -5.78
C CYS A 87 -6.73 -2.88 -6.82
N ARG A 88 -6.90 -1.58 -6.56
CA ARG A 88 -6.44 -0.53 -7.49
C ARG A 88 -4.94 -0.66 -7.78
N CYS A 89 -4.10 -0.76 -6.75
CA CYS A 89 -2.65 -0.89 -6.95
C CYS A 89 -2.28 -2.16 -7.73
N SER A 90 -2.91 -3.29 -7.42
CA SER A 90 -2.67 -4.57 -8.10
C SER A 90 -3.07 -4.52 -9.57
N LEU A 91 -4.13 -3.77 -9.91
CA LEU A 91 -4.58 -3.58 -11.30
C LEU A 91 -3.52 -2.82 -12.09
N ILE A 92 -2.96 -1.74 -11.51
CA ILE A 92 -1.92 -0.96 -12.16
C ILE A 92 -0.66 -1.80 -12.42
N LEU A 93 -0.25 -2.63 -11.45
CA LEU A 93 0.88 -3.55 -11.66
C LEU A 93 0.59 -4.54 -12.81
N LEU A 94 -0.62 -5.06 -12.90
CA LEU A 94 -1.03 -5.95 -13.99
C LEU A 94 -1.02 -5.25 -15.35
N LEU A 95 -1.68 -4.09 -15.44
CA LEU A 95 -1.79 -3.32 -16.69
C LEU A 95 -0.42 -2.93 -17.24
N LEU A 96 0.52 -2.59 -16.35
CA LEU A 96 1.89 -2.25 -16.72
C LEU A 96 2.81 -3.49 -16.85
N ASN A 97 2.25 -4.70 -16.82
CA ASN A 97 2.97 -5.97 -16.91
C ASN A 97 4.16 -6.03 -15.93
N GLU A 98 3.96 -5.54 -14.71
CA GLU A 98 4.98 -5.48 -13.66
C GLU A 98 4.99 -6.78 -12.86
N ALA A 99 6.15 -7.43 -12.83
CA ALA A 99 6.30 -8.70 -12.15
C ALA A 99 6.31 -8.56 -10.61
N SER A 100 6.07 -9.68 -9.93
CA SER A 100 6.32 -9.80 -8.49
C SER A 100 7.78 -9.42 -8.17
N MET A 101 7.98 -8.77 -7.03
CA MET A 101 9.32 -8.57 -6.46
C MET A 101 9.80 -9.82 -5.68
N LEU A 102 8.90 -10.76 -5.40
CA LEU A 102 9.13 -11.93 -4.57
C LEU A 102 9.02 -13.24 -5.37
N PRO A 103 9.83 -14.27 -5.01
CA PRO A 103 10.88 -14.24 -3.98
C PRO A 103 12.10 -13.41 -4.40
N LEU A 104 12.80 -12.84 -3.43
CA LEU A 104 14.07 -12.14 -3.67
C LEU A 104 15.20 -13.14 -3.85
N ALA A 105 16.10 -12.85 -4.79
CA ALA A 105 17.36 -13.56 -4.88
C ALA A 105 18.22 -13.26 -3.63
N PRO A 106 19.11 -14.19 -3.22
CA PRO A 106 20.15 -13.88 -2.22
C PRO A 106 20.93 -12.63 -2.65
N ASP A 107 21.31 -11.81 -1.67
CA ASP A 107 22.05 -10.55 -1.88
C ASP A 107 21.39 -9.55 -2.85
N SER A 108 20.09 -9.69 -3.06
CA SER A 108 19.31 -8.72 -3.84
C SER A 108 18.56 -7.74 -2.94
N GLU A 109 18.40 -6.54 -3.48
CA GLU A 109 17.64 -5.48 -2.86
C GLU A 109 16.85 -4.78 -3.96
N VAL A 110 15.55 -4.61 -3.74
CA VAL A 110 14.64 -4.03 -4.72
C VAL A 110 13.76 -3.00 -4.04
N TYR A 111 13.51 -1.90 -4.74
CA TYR A 111 12.54 -0.89 -4.37
C TYR A 111 11.65 -0.60 -5.57
N ARG A 112 10.36 -0.40 -5.33
CA ARG A 112 9.40 -0.01 -6.35
C ARG A 112 8.62 1.20 -5.87
N PHE A 113 8.54 2.20 -6.74
CA PHE A 113 7.66 3.34 -6.58
C PHE A 113 6.59 3.27 -7.66
N THR A 114 5.35 3.07 -7.24
CA THR A 114 4.17 3.10 -8.11
C THR A 114 3.44 4.41 -7.85
N TRP A 115 3.32 5.23 -8.89
CA TRP A 115 2.69 6.54 -8.83
C TRP A 115 1.41 6.52 -9.65
N ILE A 116 0.29 6.76 -8.97
CA ILE A 116 -1.07 6.63 -9.50
C ILE A 116 -1.78 7.99 -9.36
N PRO A 117 -1.50 8.95 -10.24
CA PRO A 117 -2.14 10.28 -10.25
C PRO A 117 -3.59 10.19 -10.73
N SER A 118 -4.42 11.18 -10.37
CA SER A 118 -5.85 11.18 -10.74
C SER A 118 -6.10 11.47 -12.22
N PHE A 119 -5.24 12.26 -12.86
CA PHE A 119 -5.46 12.81 -14.21
C PHE A 119 -4.32 12.54 -15.20
N HIS A 120 -3.36 11.71 -14.82
CA HIS A 120 -2.18 11.43 -15.64
C HIS A 120 -1.92 9.93 -15.74
N ALA A 121 -1.05 9.55 -16.69
CA ALA A 121 -0.63 8.17 -16.87
C ALA A 121 0.02 7.60 -15.60
N ASN A 122 -0.33 6.35 -15.27
CA ASN A 122 0.30 5.61 -14.18
C ASN A 122 1.77 5.31 -14.49
N ARG A 123 2.60 5.30 -13.45
CA ARG A 123 4.05 5.10 -13.60
C ARG A 123 4.58 4.14 -12.55
N ILE A 124 5.49 3.25 -12.97
CA ILE A 124 6.22 2.35 -12.09
C ILE A 124 7.72 2.58 -12.30
N ILE A 125 8.42 2.79 -11.19
CA ILE A 125 9.88 2.91 -11.16
C ILE A 125 10.40 1.84 -10.20
N ARG A 126 11.09 0.85 -10.75
CA ARG A 126 11.69 -0.24 -9.97
C ARG A 126 13.19 -0.15 -10.01
N VAL A 127 13.82 -0.04 -8.85
CA VAL A 127 15.27 -0.03 -8.69
C VAL A 127 15.71 -1.33 -8.05
N GLU A 128 16.68 -1.99 -8.66
CA GLU A 128 17.25 -3.25 -8.20
C GLU A 128 18.75 -3.14 -7.99
N ARG A 129 19.23 -3.79 -6.95
CA ARG A 129 20.63 -4.20 -6.77
C ARG A 129 20.70 -5.72 -6.79
N ARG A 130 21.61 -6.25 -7.60
CA ARG A 130 22.02 -7.66 -7.59
C ARG A 130 23.55 -7.72 -7.57
N GLY A 131 24.12 -8.04 -6.41
CA GLY A 131 25.56 -7.88 -6.19
C GLY A 131 26.00 -6.43 -6.42
N ASN A 132 26.89 -6.22 -7.40
CA ASN A 132 27.43 -4.89 -7.76
C ASN A 132 26.74 -4.25 -8.98
N VAL A 133 25.65 -4.85 -9.48
CA VAL A 133 24.87 -4.30 -10.59
C VAL A 133 23.63 -3.61 -10.03
N TYR A 134 23.46 -2.35 -10.42
CA TYR A 134 22.32 -1.53 -10.06
C TYR A 134 21.54 -1.19 -11.33
N SER A 135 20.24 -1.43 -11.33
CA SER A 135 19.41 -1.10 -12.48
C SER A 135 18.08 -0.50 -12.08
N LEU A 136 17.62 0.45 -12.87
CA LEU A 136 16.33 1.09 -12.75
C LEU A 136 15.48 0.71 -13.97
N HIS A 137 14.23 0.35 -13.73
CA HIS A 137 13.24 -0.04 -14.72
C HIS A 137 12.09 0.95 -14.63
N VAL A 138 11.71 1.53 -15.77
CA VAL A 138 10.64 2.53 -15.86
C VAL A 138 9.56 2.00 -16.75
N LYS A 139 8.32 2.01 -16.25
CA LYS A 139 7.12 1.75 -17.04
C LYS A 139 6.14 2.91 -16.91
N VAL A 140 5.60 3.36 -18.03
CA VAL A 140 4.60 4.43 -18.11
C VAL A 140 3.44 3.94 -18.95
N GLU A 141 2.23 4.11 -18.42
CA GLU A 141 0.98 3.79 -19.11
C GLU A 141 0.83 4.60 -20.41
N GLY A 142 0.30 3.95 -21.44
CA GLY A 142 -0.09 4.56 -22.71
C GLY A 142 -1.54 5.05 -22.72
N ASN A 143 -2.00 5.49 -23.90
CA ASN A 143 -3.36 6.00 -24.06
C ASN A 143 -4.43 4.90 -24.11
N ASP A 144 -4.02 3.67 -24.47
CA ASP A 144 -4.89 2.50 -24.53
C ASP A 144 -4.71 1.63 -23.28
N GLU A 145 -5.77 0.95 -22.84
CA GLU A 145 -5.73 0.09 -21.65
C GLU A 145 -4.65 -1.00 -21.79
N GLY A 146 -3.71 -1.03 -20.83
CA GLY A 146 -2.60 -1.99 -20.83
C GLY A 146 -1.49 -1.70 -21.85
N ALA A 147 -1.60 -0.64 -22.66
CA ALA A 147 -0.50 -0.21 -23.51
C ALA A 147 0.59 0.48 -22.68
N LEU A 148 1.85 0.29 -23.07
CA LEU A 148 3.00 0.95 -22.47
C LEU A 148 3.48 2.08 -23.38
N ALA A 149 3.42 3.33 -22.90
CA ALA A 149 4.07 4.46 -23.56
C ALA A 149 5.59 4.41 -23.38
N THR A 150 6.06 3.81 -22.28
CA THR A 150 7.50 3.64 -22.01
C THR A 150 7.70 2.32 -21.28
N ASP A 151 8.68 1.54 -21.72
CA ASP A 151 9.28 0.43 -20.98
C ASP A 151 10.78 0.47 -21.23
N ARG A 152 11.57 0.86 -20.22
CA ARG A 152 13.01 1.00 -20.38
C ARG A 152 13.79 0.64 -19.14
N ARG A 153 15.05 0.27 -19.36
CA ARG A 153 16.02 -0.07 -18.33
C ARG A 153 17.22 0.85 -18.39
N ILE A 154 17.67 1.30 -17.22
CA ILE A 154 18.81 2.20 -17.03
C ILE A 154 19.78 1.53 -16.05
N LEU A 155 21.07 1.52 -16.36
CA LEU A 155 22.09 1.13 -15.39
C LEU A 155 22.37 2.31 -14.47
N LEU A 156 22.35 2.07 -13.16
CA LEU A 156 22.70 3.08 -12.18
C LEU A 156 24.18 2.97 -11.79
N THR A 157 24.79 4.10 -11.50
CA THR A 157 26.12 4.15 -10.90
C THR A 157 26.05 3.78 -9.40
N PRO A 158 27.17 3.35 -8.80
CA PRO A 158 27.24 3.14 -7.35
C PRO A 158 26.84 4.40 -6.55
N THR A 159 27.19 5.59 -7.05
CA THR A 159 26.82 6.87 -6.42
C THR A 159 25.31 7.13 -6.46
N GLN A 160 24.64 6.83 -7.58
CA GLN A 160 23.18 6.95 -7.69
C GLN A 160 22.47 5.96 -6.74
N TRP A 161 22.99 4.73 -6.65
CA TRP A 161 22.49 3.76 -5.68
C TRP A 161 22.67 4.23 -4.23
N GLN A 162 23.84 4.79 -3.90
CA GLN A 162 24.10 5.33 -2.57
C GLN A 162 23.17 6.52 -2.25
N ALA A 163 22.89 7.38 -3.21
CA ALA A 163 21.93 8.47 -3.05
C ALA A 163 20.50 7.96 -2.78
N LEU A 164 20.07 6.89 -3.46
CA LEU A 164 18.81 6.20 -3.15
C LEU A 164 18.78 5.69 -1.71
N GLN A 165 19.84 5.01 -1.27
CA GLN A 165 19.95 4.49 0.09
C GLN A 165 19.86 5.61 1.14
N GLN A 166 20.49 6.76 0.89
CA GLN A 166 20.38 7.93 1.77
C GLN A 166 18.95 8.48 1.84
N ARG A 167 18.23 8.56 0.72
CA ARG A 167 16.82 8.99 0.73
C ARG A 167 15.90 8.01 1.47
N LEU A 168 16.13 6.71 1.30
CA LEU A 168 15.39 5.68 2.05
C LEU A 168 15.61 5.80 3.56
N GLU A 169 16.84 6.10 3.98
CA GLU A 169 17.18 6.33 5.39
C GLU A 169 16.55 7.61 5.93
N GLN A 170 16.62 8.71 5.18
CA GLN A 170 15.96 9.98 5.53
C GLN A 170 14.44 9.85 5.64
N ALA A 171 13.82 9.08 4.75
CA ALA A 171 12.41 8.71 4.81
C ALA A 171 12.10 7.69 5.91
N ARG A 172 13.13 7.16 6.58
CA ARG A 172 13.02 6.08 7.57
C ARG A 172 12.21 4.92 7.02
N PHE A 173 12.35 4.60 5.72
CA PHE A 173 11.45 3.70 5.01
C PHE A 173 11.22 2.38 5.76
N TRP A 174 12.27 1.78 6.30
CA TRP A 174 12.20 0.50 7.00
C TRP A 174 11.71 0.57 8.45
N SER A 175 11.74 1.75 9.09
CA SER A 175 11.46 1.94 10.54
C SER A 175 10.29 2.88 10.82
N GLN A 176 9.76 3.58 9.82
CA GLN A 176 8.56 4.40 9.94
C GLN A 176 7.41 3.53 10.45
N VAL A 177 6.53 4.05 11.28
CA VAL A 177 5.42 3.23 11.83
C VAL A 177 4.09 3.68 11.24
N HIS A 178 3.85 5.00 11.15
CA HIS A 178 2.60 5.53 10.61
C HIS A 178 2.78 6.87 9.90
N PHE A 179 1.89 7.13 8.94
CA PHE A 179 1.55 8.46 8.46
C PHE A 179 0.09 8.72 8.83
N SER A 180 -0.13 9.29 10.01
CA SER A 180 -1.44 9.85 10.32
C SER A 180 -1.52 11.20 9.60
N SER A 181 -2.31 11.28 8.54
CA SER A 181 -2.70 12.60 8.02
C SER A 181 -3.50 13.29 9.13
N PRO A 182 -3.08 14.46 9.64
CA PRO A 182 -3.82 15.16 10.68
C PRO A 182 -5.14 15.74 10.18
N LEU A 183 -5.43 15.64 8.87
CA LEU A 183 -6.58 16.25 8.24
C LEU A 183 -7.63 15.19 7.82
N PRO A 184 -8.90 15.33 8.25
CA PRO A 184 -10.00 14.45 7.89
C PRO A 184 -10.49 14.65 6.43
N TYR A 185 -9.78 15.42 5.61
CA TYR A 185 -10.17 15.65 4.23
C TYR A 185 -9.87 14.40 3.41
N ALA A 186 -10.92 13.69 3.06
CA ALA A 186 -10.95 12.80 1.92
C ALA A 186 -10.65 13.63 0.66
N TYR A 187 -9.38 13.70 0.28
CA TYR A 187 -9.00 14.26 -1.01
C TYR A 187 -9.60 13.37 -2.10
N SER A 188 -10.54 13.91 -2.86
CA SER A 188 -11.19 13.23 -3.99
C SER A 188 -10.25 13.09 -5.20
N ASP A 189 -9.25 13.96 -5.27
CA ASP A 189 -8.21 14.02 -6.28
C ASP A 189 -6.81 13.94 -5.64
N GLY A 190 -5.77 13.98 -6.47
CA GLY A 190 -4.39 13.80 -6.03
C GLY A 190 -3.75 12.53 -6.56
N ALA A 191 -2.63 12.14 -5.94
CA ALA A 191 -1.85 11.01 -6.38
C ALA A 191 -1.60 10.01 -5.26
N THR A 192 -1.89 8.73 -5.53
CA THR A 192 -1.48 7.64 -4.65
C THR A 192 -0.03 7.29 -4.95
N TRP A 193 0.82 7.33 -3.92
CA TRP A 193 2.22 6.97 -3.98
C TRP A 193 2.43 5.69 -3.18
N LEU A 194 2.68 4.58 -3.88
CA LEU A 194 2.98 3.30 -3.27
C LEU A 194 4.48 3.03 -3.36
N PHE A 195 5.13 2.99 -2.20
CA PHE A 195 6.52 2.58 -2.05
C PHE A 195 6.59 1.16 -1.54
N GLU A 196 7.41 0.35 -2.21
CA GLU A 196 7.64 -1.04 -1.86
C GLU A 196 9.13 -1.30 -1.78
N GLY A 197 9.54 -2.20 -0.91
CA GLY A 197 10.94 -2.54 -0.70
C GLY A 197 11.12 -3.97 -0.25
N GLY A 198 12.14 -4.62 -0.80
CA GLY A 198 12.55 -5.97 -0.47
C GLY A 198 14.05 -6.01 -0.22
N ARG A 199 14.48 -6.46 0.96
CA ARG A 199 15.91 -6.70 1.28
C ARG A 199 16.08 -7.71 2.40
N SER A 200 17.09 -8.56 2.31
CA SER A 200 17.47 -9.49 3.40
C SER A 200 16.31 -10.31 3.95
N GLY A 201 15.46 -10.86 3.07
CA GLY A 201 14.27 -11.64 3.45
C GLY A 201 13.13 -10.82 4.07
N ARG A 202 13.26 -9.49 4.12
CA ARG A 202 12.22 -8.57 4.60
C ARG A 202 11.54 -7.91 3.43
N TYR A 203 10.26 -7.65 3.60
CA TYR A 203 9.42 -6.95 2.66
C TYR A 203 8.67 -5.83 3.38
N ARG A 204 8.48 -4.69 2.71
CA ARG A 204 7.71 -3.57 3.22
C ARG A 204 6.98 -2.83 2.12
N ALA A 205 5.77 -2.34 2.42
CA ALA A 205 4.96 -1.49 1.57
C ALA A 205 4.44 -0.28 2.36
N LEU A 206 4.35 0.87 1.72
CA LEU A 206 3.75 2.11 2.25
C LEU A 206 2.96 2.81 1.16
N ASP A 207 1.67 3.00 1.39
CA ASP A 207 0.79 3.88 0.59
C ASP A 207 0.73 5.25 1.26
N ILE A 208 1.02 6.30 0.47
CA ILE A 208 0.91 7.69 0.87
C ILE A 208 0.09 8.42 -0.18
N HIS A 209 -1.00 9.07 0.22
CA HIS A 209 -1.79 9.91 -0.67
C HIS A 209 -1.25 11.34 -0.68
N SER A 210 -0.93 11.86 -1.86
CA SER A 210 -0.55 13.26 -2.12
C SER A 210 0.45 13.82 -1.10
N PRO A 211 1.67 13.25 -0.98
CA PRO A 211 2.64 13.68 0.02
C PRO A 211 2.98 15.17 -0.18
N ASN A 212 2.88 15.96 0.88
CA ASN A 212 3.31 17.36 0.89
C ASN A 212 4.79 17.45 1.26
N ARG A 213 5.56 18.18 0.44
CA ARG A 213 6.98 18.47 0.65
C ARG A 213 7.30 19.05 2.03
N ASP A 214 6.49 20.00 2.49
CA ASP A 214 6.70 20.73 3.75
C ASP A 214 5.99 20.05 4.94
N GLY A 215 5.34 18.91 4.69
CA GLY A 215 4.61 18.14 5.70
C GLY A 215 5.40 16.99 6.31
N LEU A 216 4.72 16.20 7.14
CA LEU A 216 5.31 14.99 7.77
C LEU A 216 5.80 13.96 6.75
N ALA A 217 5.19 13.92 5.55
CA ALA A 217 5.57 13.04 4.46
C ALA A 217 6.64 13.65 3.53
N GLY A 218 7.22 14.81 3.87
CA GLY A 218 8.25 15.49 3.08
C GLY A 218 9.44 14.60 2.66
N PRO A 219 10.00 13.77 3.55
CA PRO A 219 11.05 12.83 3.16
C PRO A 219 10.63 11.80 2.09
N PHE A 220 9.35 11.39 2.08
CA PHE A 220 8.81 10.50 1.04
C PHE A 220 8.52 11.24 -0.26
N TYR A 221 8.09 12.50 -0.18
CA TYR A 221 8.01 13.39 -1.33
C TYR A 221 9.38 13.47 -2.03
N GLU A 222 10.44 13.76 -1.27
CA GLU A 222 11.81 13.85 -1.80
C GLU A 222 12.32 12.50 -2.34
N LEU A 223 11.93 11.37 -1.74
CA LEU A 223 12.26 10.04 -2.26
C LEU A 223 11.58 9.77 -3.62
N GLY A 224 10.28 10.04 -3.76
CA GLY A 224 9.58 9.83 -5.03
C GLY A 224 10.04 10.81 -6.11
N ALA A 225 10.28 12.08 -5.74
CA ALA A 225 10.89 13.08 -6.61
C ALA A 225 12.24 12.62 -7.17
N PHE A 226 13.11 12.11 -6.29
CA PHE A 226 14.41 11.58 -6.69
C PHE A 226 14.29 10.35 -7.63
N LEU A 227 13.32 9.46 -7.38
CA LEU A 227 13.07 8.32 -8.27
C LEU A 227 12.59 8.78 -9.65
N LEU A 228 11.73 9.80 -9.71
CA LEU A 228 11.29 10.41 -10.98
C LEU A 228 12.47 11.03 -11.73
N GLU A 229 13.32 11.78 -11.05
CA GLU A 229 14.55 12.34 -11.61
C GLU A 229 15.47 11.24 -12.18
N LEU A 230 15.76 10.20 -11.40
CA LEU A 230 16.55 9.04 -11.86
C LEU A 230 15.93 8.35 -13.08
N SER A 231 14.60 8.33 -13.14
CA SER A 231 13.84 7.75 -14.25
C SER A 231 13.77 8.66 -15.48
N GLY A 232 14.33 9.88 -15.43
CA GLY A 232 14.26 10.89 -16.48
C GLY A 232 12.83 11.36 -16.80
N ILE A 233 11.89 11.17 -15.87
CA ILE A 233 10.52 11.66 -15.99
C ILE A 233 10.49 13.07 -15.39
N PRO A 234 10.08 14.10 -16.15
CA PRO A 234 10.04 15.46 -15.63
C PRO A 234 9.00 15.57 -14.51
N MET A 235 9.43 16.18 -13.40
CA MET A 235 8.55 16.52 -12.30
C MET A 235 8.00 17.92 -12.55
N THR A 236 6.81 18.00 -13.14
CA THR A 236 6.09 19.28 -13.24
C THR A 236 5.20 19.46 -12.01
N GLU A 237 5.05 20.67 -11.49
CA GLU A 237 4.24 20.93 -10.28
C GLU A 237 2.79 20.39 -10.42
N TYR A 238 2.24 20.41 -11.63
CA TYR A 238 0.89 19.90 -11.94
C TYR A 238 0.77 18.39 -12.14
N THR A 239 1.91 17.67 -12.14
CA THR A 239 1.87 16.21 -12.27
C THR A 239 1.75 15.49 -10.93
N LEU A 240 2.12 16.15 -9.82
CA LEU A 240 2.28 15.57 -8.47
C LEU A 240 0.96 15.29 -7.74
N TYR A 241 -0.14 15.87 -8.22
CA TYR A 241 -1.50 15.69 -7.72
C TYR A 241 -2.42 15.29 -8.88
#